data_AF-A0A495J731-F1
#
_entry.id   AF-A0A495J731-F1
#
_cell.length_a   1.000
_cell.length_b   1.000
_cell.length_c   1.000
_cell.angle_alpha   90.00
_cell.angle_beta   90.00
_cell.angle_gamma   90.00
#
_symmetry.space_group_name_H-M   'P 1'
#
loop_
_entity.id
_entity.type
_entity.pdbx_description
1 polymer ?
#
loop_
_entity_poly.entity_id
_entity_poly.type
_entity_poly.pdbx_seq_one_letter_code
_entity_poly.pdbx_strand_id
1 'polypeptide(L)'
;MKSIIILLALLALMKLESYAQTVNNILDGIVVKKREKILLRLDSSNKLWYDVSEASLNGGSLNWTPYNDKSYFLIKNNAVNIYVQPVNPLSLGINSEITSRIDEVSSASAAAIATIVSNIKTFAGSSGGTNKQGFIKSLDERTVADVPDCSIKYNNFIELFNATADSLKNNQKSETIKIFTDLKNLTFESKGLTEAVLSPINKKIPVITQHFDNVTALVKRLQDTLAAFECDDAYTSFIFKQVAASTITNIQTELANQVKRLTILKEAADLVNKAYNDAASNQINMLNWFVNIGTPQAVTGTIKDFNLKINKTGYELSPAKEIVTSKTETLATYTISVRKFDWFVPEVWAGVVYSDISYPKYGTATDASGKMTVADGGSDNVSKYSVTTMLNFNLFIANSSIHPFIQAGVGASTDYPALFLGAGLKISDKLSFSVGGASPWVKRLKTLKIGDTVTGTADIDKDTEYAFKGFYRVYYGLQYKL
;
A
#
# COMPACT_ATOMS: atom_id res chain seq x y z
N MET A 1 -14.07 -40.67 -20.36
CA MET A 1 -12.72 -40.09 -20.14
C MET A 1 -12.51 -38.77 -20.88
N LYS A 2 -12.38 -38.71 -22.22
CA LYS A 2 -12.01 -37.46 -22.96
C LYS A 2 -12.75 -36.18 -22.49
N SER A 3 -14.07 -36.22 -22.34
CA SER A 3 -14.88 -35.07 -21.88
C SER A 3 -14.55 -34.58 -20.46
N ILE A 4 -14.11 -35.48 -19.56
CA ILE A 4 -13.70 -35.13 -18.18
C ILE A 4 -12.33 -34.43 -18.20
N ILE A 5 -11.40 -34.87 -19.07
CA ILE A 5 -10.11 -34.21 -19.26
C ILE A 5 -10.32 -32.79 -19.81
N ILE A 6 -11.22 -32.62 -20.78
CA ILE A 6 -11.60 -31.30 -21.32
C ILE A 6 -12.24 -30.42 -20.24
N LEU A 7 -13.11 -30.97 -19.39
CA LEU A 7 -13.74 -30.23 -18.29
C LEU A 7 -12.74 -29.83 -17.19
N LEU A 8 -11.81 -30.71 -16.83
CA LEU A 8 -10.73 -30.41 -15.88
C LEU A 8 -9.74 -29.40 -16.44
N ALA A 9 -9.44 -29.45 -17.74
CA ALA A 9 -8.68 -28.41 -18.41
C ALA A 9 -9.43 -27.07 -18.34
N LEU A 10 -10.72 -27.01 -18.68
CA LEU A 10 -11.55 -25.80 -18.54
C LEU A 10 -11.54 -25.24 -17.11
N LEU A 11 -11.68 -26.07 -16.08
CA LEU A 11 -11.64 -25.65 -14.68
C LEU A 11 -10.24 -25.17 -14.23
N ALA A 12 -9.16 -25.69 -14.82
CA ALA A 12 -7.81 -25.16 -14.61
C ALA A 12 -7.61 -23.83 -15.35
N LEU A 13 -8.18 -23.68 -16.55
CA LEU A 13 -8.11 -22.47 -17.37
C LEU A 13 -8.88 -21.29 -16.76
N MET A 14 -10.05 -21.54 -16.14
CA MET A 14 -10.79 -20.50 -15.38
C MET A 14 -9.96 -19.86 -14.26
N LYS A 15 -9.00 -20.59 -13.67
CA LYS A 15 -8.08 -20.03 -12.66
C LYS A 15 -6.99 -19.12 -13.25
N LEU A 16 -6.84 -19.06 -14.58
CA LEU A 16 -5.90 -18.14 -15.24
C LEU A 16 -6.51 -16.74 -15.47
N GLU A 17 -7.84 -16.60 -15.40
CA GLU A 17 -8.57 -15.35 -15.67
C GLU A 17 -8.28 -14.21 -14.67
N SER A 18 -7.75 -14.50 -13.47
CA SER A 18 -7.27 -13.47 -12.53
C SER A 18 -5.90 -12.92 -12.95
N TYR A 19 -4.90 -13.80 -13.08
CA TYR A 19 -3.54 -13.48 -13.54
C TYR A 19 -3.56 -12.76 -14.91
N ALA A 20 -4.51 -13.13 -15.76
CA ALA A 20 -4.78 -12.55 -17.06
C ALA A 20 -4.96 -11.03 -17.05
N GLN A 21 -5.67 -10.49 -16.05
CA GLN A 21 -5.91 -9.05 -15.90
C GLN A 21 -4.70 -8.38 -15.25
N THR A 22 -4.07 -9.04 -14.29
CA THR A 22 -2.88 -8.55 -13.59
C THR A 22 -1.71 -8.28 -14.56
N VAL A 23 -1.49 -9.11 -15.59
CA VAL A 23 -0.44 -8.86 -16.59
C VAL A 23 -0.72 -7.61 -17.43
N ASN A 24 -1.96 -7.39 -17.89
CA ASN A 24 -2.27 -6.22 -18.71
C ASN A 24 -2.15 -4.93 -17.87
N ASN A 25 -2.66 -4.93 -16.63
CA ASN A 25 -2.45 -3.83 -15.67
C ASN A 25 -0.97 -3.50 -15.41
N ILE A 26 -0.05 -4.48 -15.56
CA ILE A 26 1.41 -4.28 -15.47
C ILE A 26 1.98 -3.75 -16.79
N LEU A 27 1.49 -4.18 -17.96
CA LEU A 27 1.93 -3.67 -19.27
C LEU A 27 1.45 -2.23 -19.52
N ASP A 28 0.29 -1.85 -18.98
CA ASP A 28 -0.24 -0.49 -18.91
C ASP A 28 0.32 0.31 -17.70
N GLY A 29 1.29 -0.24 -16.98
CA GLY A 29 1.80 0.30 -15.72
C GLY A 29 2.63 1.58 -15.87
N ILE A 30 2.48 2.49 -14.91
CA ILE A 30 3.08 3.82 -14.88
C ILE A 30 4.58 3.70 -14.55
N VAL A 31 5.46 3.90 -15.54
CA VAL A 31 6.91 3.75 -15.36
C VAL A 31 7.52 4.94 -14.61
N VAL A 32 8.09 4.68 -13.44
CA VAL A 32 8.81 5.68 -12.62
C VAL A 32 10.32 5.54 -12.83
N LYS A 33 10.97 6.58 -13.37
CA LYS A 33 12.41 6.65 -13.63
C LYS A 33 13.21 6.86 -12.33
N LYS A 34 14.54 6.76 -12.41
CA LYS A 34 15.43 6.65 -11.24
C LYS A 34 15.37 7.82 -10.25
N ARG A 35 15.04 9.04 -10.71
CA ARG A 35 14.94 10.25 -9.88
C ARG A 35 13.49 10.72 -9.66
N GLU A 36 12.54 10.14 -10.39
CA GLU A 36 11.13 10.53 -10.33
C GLU A 36 10.51 10.15 -8.99
N LYS A 37 9.58 10.98 -8.54
CA LYS A 37 8.79 10.80 -7.32
C LYS A 37 7.35 10.54 -7.69
N ILE A 38 6.61 9.85 -6.83
CA ILE A 38 5.15 9.83 -6.92
C ILE A 38 4.65 10.98 -6.05
N LEU A 39 4.05 11.98 -6.67
CA LEU A 39 3.40 13.11 -5.99
C LEU A 39 1.90 12.84 -5.94
N LEU A 40 1.27 13.11 -4.81
CA LEU A 40 -0.15 12.89 -4.58
C LEU A 40 -0.81 14.17 -4.09
N ARG A 41 -2.08 14.37 -4.44
CA ARG A 41 -2.96 15.37 -3.82
C ARG A 41 -4.38 14.83 -3.69
N LEU A 42 -5.15 15.39 -2.78
CA LEU A 42 -6.61 15.27 -2.78
C LEU A 42 -7.22 16.49 -3.46
N ASP A 43 -8.33 16.29 -4.18
CA ASP A 43 -9.22 17.40 -4.54
C ASP A 43 -10.25 17.69 -3.43
N SER A 44 -11.09 18.71 -3.64
CA SER A 44 -12.16 19.11 -2.72
C SER A 44 -13.26 18.06 -2.51
N SER A 45 -13.28 17.01 -3.34
CA SER A 45 -14.15 15.83 -3.17
C SER A 45 -13.43 14.64 -2.52
N ASN A 46 -12.23 14.86 -1.96
CA ASN A 46 -11.32 13.86 -1.41
C ASN A 46 -10.84 12.81 -2.42
N LYS A 47 -10.98 13.03 -3.74
CA LYS A 47 -10.45 12.08 -4.72
C LYS A 47 -8.94 12.24 -4.83
N LEU A 48 -8.23 11.12 -4.89
CA LEU A 48 -6.79 11.10 -5.07
C LEU A 48 -6.41 11.39 -6.53
N TRP A 49 -5.47 12.31 -6.71
CA TRP A 49 -4.78 12.59 -7.97
C TRP A 49 -3.28 12.36 -7.77
N TYR A 50 -2.58 12.00 -8.85
CA TYR A 50 -1.15 11.77 -8.84
C TYR A 50 -0.42 12.52 -9.97
N ASP A 51 0.88 12.70 -9.79
CA ASP A 51 1.85 13.11 -10.82
C ASP A 51 3.14 12.29 -10.65
N VAL A 52 3.90 12.08 -11.73
CA VAL A 52 5.19 11.37 -11.71
C VAL A 52 6.24 12.24 -12.39
N SER A 53 7.05 12.92 -11.59
CA SER A 53 7.98 13.95 -12.05
C SER A 53 9.34 13.87 -11.35
N GLU A 54 10.40 14.29 -12.05
CA GLU A 54 11.69 14.59 -11.41
C GLU A 54 11.57 15.95 -10.71
N ALA A 55 11.53 15.93 -9.38
CA ALA A 55 11.35 17.10 -8.51
C ALA A 55 12.20 18.34 -8.89
N SER A 56 13.39 18.11 -9.47
CA SER A 56 14.36 19.14 -9.85
C SER A 56 14.05 19.94 -11.12
N LEU A 57 12.89 19.75 -11.77
CA LEU A 57 12.61 20.35 -13.09
C LEU A 57 12.06 21.79 -13.04
N ASN A 58 12.94 22.74 -12.69
CA ASN A 58 12.98 24.14 -13.18
C ASN A 58 11.63 24.82 -13.56
N GLY A 59 10.63 24.79 -12.67
CA GLY A 59 9.35 25.47 -12.88
C GLY A 59 8.37 24.78 -13.84
N GLY A 60 8.58 23.50 -14.16
CA GLY A 60 7.64 22.70 -14.93
C GLY A 60 6.28 22.53 -14.22
N SER A 61 5.19 22.54 -14.99
CA SER A 61 3.84 22.29 -14.49
C SER A 61 3.63 20.81 -14.14
N LEU A 62 3.07 20.54 -12.95
CA LEU A 62 2.69 19.19 -12.52
C LEU A 62 1.45 18.71 -13.29
N ASN A 63 1.50 17.53 -13.92
CA ASN A 63 0.49 17.04 -14.85
C ASN A 63 -0.47 16.06 -14.15
N TRP A 64 -1.24 16.61 -13.22
CA TRP A 64 -2.15 15.86 -12.35
C TRP A 64 -3.13 14.96 -13.10
N THR A 65 -3.02 13.66 -12.86
CA THR A 65 -3.90 12.62 -13.40
C THR A 65 -4.76 12.02 -12.27
N PRO A 66 -6.05 11.72 -12.48
CA PRO A 66 -6.87 11.04 -11.47
C PRO A 66 -6.29 9.66 -11.13
N TYR A 67 -6.24 9.28 -9.85
CA TYR A 67 -5.78 7.96 -9.47
C TYR A 67 -6.84 6.87 -9.71
N ASN A 68 -6.37 5.66 -9.98
CA ASN A 68 -7.17 4.44 -10.20
C ASN A 68 -6.45 3.28 -9.51
N ASP A 69 -7.12 2.62 -8.55
CA ASP A 69 -6.55 1.53 -7.74
C ASP A 69 -6.09 0.30 -8.54
N LYS A 70 -6.42 0.21 -9.84
CA LYS A 70 -5.90 -0.82 -10.75
C LYS A 70 -4.50 -0.52 -11.31
N SER A 71 -4.03 0.72 -11.23
CA SER A 71 -2.78 1.15 -11.85
C SER A 71 -1.56 0.83 -10.98
N TYR A 72 -0.61 0.07 -11.55
CA TYR A 72 0.70 -0.19 -10.96
C TYR A 72 1.71 0.92 -11.25
N PHE A 73 2.48 1.32 -10.25
CA PHE A 73 3.69 2.13 -10.44
C PHE A 73 4.90 1.22 -10.57
N LEU A 74 5.55 1.24 -11.74
CA LEU A 74 6.67 0.37 -12.11
C LEU A 74 8.00 1.07 -11.87
N ILE A 75 8.67 0.73 -10.77
CA ILE A 75 9.84 1.47 -10.30
C ILE A 75 11.13 0.91 -10.90
N LYS A 76 11.85 1.72 -11.69
CA LYS A 76 13.17 1.34 -12.25
C LYS A 76 14.27 1.29 -11.17
N ASN A 77 14.19 2.16 -10.17
CA ASN A 77 15.05 2.10 -8.97
C ASN A 77 14.60 0.98 -8.00
N ASN A 78 15.32 0.77 -6.90
CA ASN A 78 14.92 -0.19 -5.85
C ASN A 78 13.98 0.41 -4.80
N ALA A 79 13.76 1.73 -4.87
CA ALA A 79 12.84 2.48 -4.01
C ALA A 79 12.24 3.65 -4.77
N VAL A 80 11.03 4.05 -4.38
CA VAL A 80 10.39 5.32 -4.77
C VAL A 80 9.94 6.02 -3.50
N ASN A 81 10.05 7.35 -3.45
CA ASN A 81 9.47 8.13 -2.36
C ASN A 81 8.07 8.56 -2.81
N ILE A 82 7.08 8.42 -1.93
CA ILE A 82 5.71 8.86 -2.14
C ILE A 82 5.48 10.10 -1.29
N TYR A 83 5.12 11.19 -1.94
CA TYR A 83 4.80 12.47 -1.28
C TYR A 83 3.31 12.76 -1.41
N VAL A 84 2.73 13.42 -0.41
CA VAL A 84 1.39 14.00 -0.51
C VAL A 84 1.45 15.49 -0.24
N GLN A 85 0.66 16.26 -0.98
CA GLN A 85 0.36 17.65 -0.66
C GLN A 85 -0.28 17.70 0.74
N PRO A 86 0.15 18.57 1.65
CA PRO A 86 -0.42 18.63 2.99
C PRO A 86 -1.91 18.97 2.92
N VAL A 87 -2.66 18.51 3.91
CA VAL A 87 -4.09 18.80 4.09
C VAL A 87 -4.30 19.46 5.44
N ASN A 88 -5.43 20.15 5.62
CA ASN A 88 -5.75 20.79 6.89
C ASN A 88 -6.02 19.72 7.98
N PRO A 89 -5.16 19.61 9.02
CA PRO A 89 -5.26 18.54 10.02
C PRO A 89 -6.48 18.70 10.94
N LEU A 90 -7.15 19.86 10.93
CA LEU A 90 -8.41 20.06 11.65
C LEU A 90 -9.61 19.47 10.92
N SER A 91 -9.47 19.05 9.66
CA SER A 91 -10.54 18.53 8.82
C SER A 91 -10.24 17.14 8.25
N LEU A 92 -8.99 16.89 7.85
CA LEU A 92 -8.56 15.65 7.21
C LEU A 92 -7.28 15.11 7.85
N GLY A 93 -7.29 13.82 8.18
CA GLY A 93 -6.13 13.04 8.60
C GLY A 93 -5.73 12.08 7.49
N ILE A 94 -4.43 12.02 7.22
CA ILE A 94 -3.85 11.08 6.24
C ILE A 94 -3.05 10.04 7.03
N ASN A 95 -3.43 8.78 6.89
CA ASN A 95 -2.71 7.64 7.45
C ASN A 95 -2.23 6.73 6.31
N SER A 96 -0.99 6.26 6.38
CA SER A 96 -0.41 5.36 5.38
C SER A 96 0.13 4.10 6.02
N GLU A 97 0.03 2.98 5.28
CA GLU A 97 0.47 1.66 5.73
C GLU A 97 1.04 0.89 4.54
N ILE A 98 2.31 0.47 4.64
CA ILE A 98 2.98 -0.30 3.57
C ILE A 98 2.83 -1.78 3.86
N THR A 99 1.88 -2.43 3.19
CA THR A 99 1.78 -3.89 3.21
C THR A 99 2.61 -4.50 2.09
N SER A 100 2.65 -5.83 1.98
CA SER A 100 3.38 -6.53 0.95
C SER A 100 2.66 -7.80 0.57
N ARG A 101 2.39 -7.99 -0.72
CA ARG A 101 1.90 -9.25 -1.29
C ARG A 101 2.92 -9.82 -2.27
N ILE A 102 2.83 -11.13 -2.49
CA ILE A 102 3.56 -11.79 -3.57
C ILE A 102 3.01 -11.23 -4.89
N ASP A 103 3.89 -10.91 -5.84
CA ASP A 103 3.46 -10.59 -7.20
C ASP A 103 2.89 -11.87 -7.83
N GLU A 104 1.56 -11.92 -8.03
CA GLU A 104 0.86 -13.06 -8.62
C GLU A 104 1.44 -13.49 -9.97
N VAL A 105 1.95 -12.54 -10.77
CA VAL A 105 2.53 -12.80 -12.09
C VAL A 105 3.90 -13.44 -11.96
N SER A 106 4.75 -12.92 -11.06
CA SER A 106 6.00 -13.57 -10.69
C SER A 106 5.77 -14.92 -10.01
N SER A 107 4.69 -15.08 -9.24
CA SER A 107 4.30 -16.32 -8.55
C SER A 107 3.84 -17.39 -9.55
N ALA A 108 2.99 -17.04 -10.51
CA ALA A 108 2.57 -17.95 -11.59
C ALA A 108 3.75 -18.34 -12.49
N SER A 109 4.65 -17.40 -12.80
CA SER A 109 5.90 -17.68 -13.49
C SER A 109 6.80 -18.63 -12.68
N ALA A 110 7.03 -18.32 -11.39
CA ALA A 110 7.80 -19.15 -10.49
C ALA A 110 7.16 -20.53 -10.26
N ALA A 111 5.83 -20.65 -10.29
CA ALA A 111 5.10 -21.91 -10.18
C ALA A 111 5.12 -22.72 -11.49
N ALA A 112 5.10 -22.07 -12.66
CA ALA A 112 5.33 -22.74 -13.94
C ALA A 112 6.78 -23.27 -14.03
N ILE A 113 7.75 -22.41 -13.72
CA ILE A 113 9.17 -22.80 -13.61
C ILE A 113 9.36 -23.86 -12.52
N ALA A 114 8.71 -23.76 -11.36
CA ALA A 114 8.77 -24.77 -10.31
C ALA A 114 7.93 -26.01 -10.62
N THR A 115 7.03 -26.01 -11.60
CA THR A 115 6.42 -27.26 -12.13
C THR A 115 7.43 -27.94 -13.03
N ILE A 116 8.02 -27.20 -13.97
CA ILE A 116 9.15 -27.65 -14.80
C ILE A 116 10.30 -28.17 -13.95
N VAL A 117 10.61 -27.52 -12.81
CA VAL A 117 11.73 -27.85 -11.92
C VAL A 117 11.37 -28.77 -10.76
N SER A 118 10.11 -28.92 -10.32
CA SER A 118 9.72 -29.97 -9.36
C SER A 118 9.58 -31.33 -10.04
N ASN A 119 9.20 -31.34 -11.32
CA ASN A 119 9.42 -32.49 -12.22
C ASN A 119 10.92 -32.86 -12.37
N ILE A 120 11.85 -32.01 -11.88
CA ILE A 120 13.30 -32.26 -11.78
C ILE A 120 13.78 -32.38 -10.31
N LYS A 121 13.01 -31.91 -9.31
CA LYS A 121 13.42 -31.77 -7.89
C LYS A 121 12.57 -32.53 -6.86
N THR A 122 11.55 -33.29 -7.26
CA THR A 122 10.85 -34.26 -6.37
C THR A 122 11.74 -35.50 -6.07
N PHE A 123 13.05 -35.28 -6.05
CA PHE A 123 14.14 -36.23 -5.88
C PHE A 123 15.00 -35.91 -4.62
N ALA A 124 14.70 -34.86 -3.80
CA ALA A 124 15.41 -34.51 -2.54
C ALA A 124 14.66 -33.51 -1.57
N GLY A 125 14.89 -33.49 -0.22
CA GLY A 125 14.32 -32.49 0.75
C GLY A 125 14.66 -32.60 2.29
N SER A 126 14.35 -31.59 3.16
CA SER A 126 14.50 -31.52 4.69
C SER A 126 13.95 -30.21 5.43
N SER A 127 13.93 -30.04 6.80
CA SER A 127 13.50 -28.85 7.68
C SER A 127 13.80 -29.01 9.24
N GLY A 128 13.57 -28.17 10.33
CA GLY A 128 13.22 -26.73 10.69
C GLY A 128 12.69 -26.44 12.19
N GLY A 129 12.92 -25.28 12.91
CA GLY A 129 12.28 -24.90 14.27
C GLY A 129 12.73 -23.61 15.14
N THR A 130 11.93 -23.02 16.11
CA THR A 130 12.17 -21.80 17.08
C THR A 130 11.32 -21.80 18.45
N ASN A 131 11.06 -20.86 19.45
CA ASN A 131 11.10 -19.36 19.86
C ASN A 131 10.99 -19.14 21.48
N LYS A 132 10.65 -18.06 22.32
CA LYS A 132 10.14 -16.61 22.35
C LYS A 132 10.50 -15.56 23.55
N GLN A 133 9.59 -14.90 24.39
CA GLN A 133 9.72 -13.48 25.02
C GLN A 133 8.83 -12.96 26.29
N GLY A 134 9.17 -11.86 27.10
CA GLY A 134 8.36 -11.05 28.16
C GLY A 134 9.13 -9.88 28.97
N PHE A 135 8.77 -8.99 29.98
CA PHE A 135 7.57 -8.24 30.64
C PHE A 135 7.93 -6.99 31.64
N ILE A 136 7.03 -6.31 32.46
CA ILE A 136 7.18 -4.96 33.26
C ILE A 136 6.15 -4.71 34.51
N LYS A 137 5.91 -3.69 35.46
CA LYS A 137 6.11 -2.19 35.86
C LYS A 137 5.82 -1.78 37.43
N SER A 138 5.73 -0.47 37.91
CA SER A 138 5.68 0.10 39.36
C SER A 138 4.85 1.45 39.76
N LEU A 139 4.81 1.99 41.04
CA LEU A 139 4.12 3.23 41.67
C LEU A 139 4.80 3.81 43.04
N ASP A 140 4.44 4.78 43.97
CA ASP A 140 3.30 5.72 44.45
C ASP A 140 3.72 7.00 45.39
N GLU A 141 2.87 7.76 46.18
CA GLU A 141 3.12 9.14 46.88
C GLU A 141 2.16 9.67 48.09
N ARG A 142 2.26 10.96 48.67
CA ARG A 142 1.30 11.87 49.53
C ARG A 142 1.97 12.80 50.66
N THR A 143 1.51 13.88 51.45
CA THR A 143 0.38 14.91 51.70
C THR A 143 0.71 16.08 52.77
N VAL A 144 -0.13 17.16 53.05
CA VAL A 144 0.15 18.47 53.88
C VAL A 144 -1.09 19.20 54.61
N ALA A 145 -0.96 20.39 55.30
CA ALA A 145 -1.94 21.36 55.97
C ALA A 145 -1.28 22.78 56.33
N ASP A 146 -1.78 23.95 56.86
CA ASP A 146 -3.07 24.78 57.01
C ASP A 146 -2.81 26.28 57.57
N VAL A 147 -3.80 27.23 57.71
CA VAL A 147 -3.61 28.77 57.81
C VAL A 147 -4.70 29.66 58.59
N PRO A 148 -4.42 30.93 59.07
CA PRO A 148 -5.39 31.94 59.65
C PRO A 148 -5.32 33.46 59.13
N ASP A 149 -5.78 34.46 59.92
CA ASP A 149 -5.72 35.99 59.80
C ASP A 149 -6.79 36.71 58.90
N CYS A 150 -7.12 38.03 59.03
CA CYS A 150 -8.36 38.62 58.42
C CYS A 150 -8.60 40.15 58.10
N SER A 151 -9.47 40.87 58.84
CA SER A 151 -10.75 41.48 58.34
C SER A 151 -10.73 42.56 57.26
N ILE A 152 -9.65 43.35 57.17
CA ILE A 152 -9.38 44.34 56.10
C ILE A 152 -9.54 43.72 54.71
N LYS A 153 -9.30 42.41 54.61
CA LYS A 153 -9.36 41.62 53.38
C LYS A 153 -10.77 41.50 52.79
N TYR A 154 -11.85 41.89 53.50
CA TYR A 154 -13.22 41.90 52.94
C TYR A 154 -13.36 42.89 51.79
N ASN A 155 -12.99 44.16 52.00
CA ASN A 155 -13.15 45.20 50.98
C ASN A 155 -12.20 44.94 49.79
N ASN A 156 -10.96 44.56 50.10
CA ASN A 156 -9.97 44.14 49.09
C ASN A 156 -10.50 42.96 48.27
N PHE A 157 -11.21 42.00 48.89
CA PHE A 157 -11.86 40.90 48.19
C PHE A 157 -12.98 41.39 47.25
N ILE A 158 -13.85 42.31 47.68
CA ILE A 158 -14.96 42.82 46.85
C ILE A 158 -14.46 43.62 45.64
N GLU A 159 -13.45 44.47 45.79
CA GLU A 159 -12.84 45.19 44.65
C GLU A 159 -12.19 44.22 43.66
N LEU A 160 -11.41 43.28 44.17
CA LEU A 160 -10.75 42.24 43.36
C LEU A 160 -11.76 41.29 42.70
N PHE A 161 -12.87 40.98 43.37
CA PHE A 161 -13.98 40.19 42.84
C PHE A 161 -14.60 40.88 41.62
N ASN A 162 -14.90 42.18 41.73
CA ASN A 162 -15.47 42.95 40.62
C ASN A 162 -14.49 43.04 39.44
N ALA A 163 -13.21 43.33 39.68
CA ALA A 163 -12.18 43.34 38.64
C ALA A 163 -12.01 41.96 37.95
N THR A 164 -12.12 40.87 38.71
CA THR A 164 -12.10 39.49 38.20
C THR A 164 -13.34 39.21 37.34
N ALA A 165 -14.52 39.57 37.82
CA ALA A 165 -15.80 39.36 37.13
C ALA A 165 -15.89 40.17 35.82
N ASP A 166 -15.45 41.43 35.81
CA ASP A 166 -15.41 42.25 34.59
C ASP A 166 -14.39 41.73 33.58
N SER A 167 -13.25 41.22 34.04
CA SER A 167 -12.28 40.56 33.16
C SER A 167 -12.86 39.28 32.53
N LEU A 168 -13.61 38.47 33.30
CA LEU A 168 -14.30 37.25 32.83
C LEU A 168 -15.45 37.53 31.86
N LYS A 169 -16.10 38.72 31.90
CA LYS A 169 -17.08 39.12 30.89
C LYS A 169 -16.45 39.25 29.50
N ASN A 170 -15.19 39.66 29.42
CA ASN A 170 -14.43 39.78 28.17
C ASN A 170 -13.82 38.43 27.71
N ASN A 171 -14.63 37.37 27.74
CA ASN A 171 -14.26 35.94 27.63
C ASN A 171 -13.57 35.47 26.34
N GLN A 172 -13.15 36.38 25.45
CA GLN A 172 -12.52 36.15 24.15
C GLN A 172 -13.25 35.14 23.22
N LYS A 173 -14.50 34.74 23.52
CA LYS A 173 -15.17 33.63 22.81
C LYS A 173 -15.36 33.95 21.32
N SER A 174 -15.72 35.20 20.99
CA SER A 174 -15.89 35.63 19.59
C SER A 174 -14.60 35.50 18.78
N GLU A 175 -13.48 36.05 19.27
CA GLU A 175 -12.18 36.00 18.57
C GLU A 175 -11.58 34.58 18.59
N THR A 176 -11.81 33.81 19.66
CA THR A 176 -11.46 32.38 19.74
C THR A 176 -12.17 31.55 18.67
N ILE A 177 -13.49 31.72 18.51
CA ILE A 177 -14.27 31.07 17.45
C ILE A 177 -13.80 31.52 16.07
N LYS A 178 -13.49 32.82 15.90
CA LYS A 178 -13.00 33.37 14.64
C LYS A 178 -11.66 32.75 14.25
N ILE A 179 -10.66 32.77 15.14
CA ILE A 179 -9.35 32.15 14.89
C ILE A 179 -9.50 30.65 14.60
N PHE A 180 -10.36 29.94 15.34
CA PHE A 180 -10.64 28.54 15.04
C PHE A 180 -11.27 28.35 13.65
N THR A 181 -12.19 29.22 13.24
CA THR A 181 -12.83 29.19 11.92
C THR A 181 -11.83 29.49 10.80
N ASP A 182 -10.95 30.48 11.01
CA ASP A 182 -9.87 30.83 10.08
C ASP A 182 -8.87 29.66 9.93
N LEU A 183 -8.50 29.01 11.05
CA LEU A 183 -7.68 27.78 11.05
C LEU A 183 -8.39 26.59 10.37
N LYS A 184 -9.70 26.42 10.58
CA LYS A 184 -10.51 25.32 10.03
C LYS A 184 -10.73 25.43 8.52
N ASN A 185 -10.82 26.66 8.02
CA ASN A 185 -10.99 26.99 6.59
C ASN A 185 -9.66 27.19 5.84
N LEU A 186 -8.53 27.15 6.55
CA LEU A 186 -7.19 27.30 5.97
C LEU A 186 -6.93 26.26 4.86
N THR A 187 -6.67 26.74 3.64
CA THR A 187 -6.26 25.87 2.54
C THR A 187 -4.76 25.58 2.60
N PHE A 188 -4.39 24.37 2.17
CA PHE A 188 -3.01 23.90 2.07
C PHE A 188 -2.60 23.74 0.59
N GLU A 189 -3.10 24.61 -0.27
CA GLU A 189 -2.83 24.58 -1.72
C GLU A 189 -1.41 25.01 -2.08
N SER A 190 -0.88 26.04 -1.40
CA SER A 190 0.51 26.46 -1.55
C SER A 190 1.03 27.14 -0.29
N LYS A 191 2.34 27.00 -0.02
CA LYS A 191 3.00 27.55 1.17
C LYS A 191 2.63 29.01 1.43
N GLY A 192 2.71 29.87 0.40
CA GLY A 192 2.49 31.31 0.54
C GLY A 192 1.06 31.68 0.94
N LEU A 193 0.05 30.97 0.42
CA LEU A 193 -1.34 31.17 0.81
C LEU A 193 -1.58 30.73 2.27
N THR A 194 -1.03 29.57 2.65
CA THR A 194 -1.15 29.06 4.02
C THR A 194 -0.41 29.94 5.03
N GLU A 195 0.79 30.39 4.71
CA GLU A 195 1.62 31.28 5.55
C GLU A 195 0.98 32.66 5.75
N ALA A 196 0.35 33.23 4.72
CA ALA A 196 -0.32 34.52 4.78
C ALA A 196 -1.51 34.56 5.77
N VAL A 197 -2.21 33.45 5.95
CA VAL A 197 -3.33 33.33 6.90
C VAL A 197 -2.83 32.91 8.29
N LEU A 198 -1.85 31.99 8.36
CA LEU A 198 -1.33 31.44 9.62
C LEU A 198 -0.48 32.44 10.42
N SER A 199 0.29 33.32 9.75
CA SER A 199 1.15 34.32 10.40
C SER A 199 0.37 35.36 11.25
N PRO A 200 -0.76 35.94 10.78
CA PRO A 200 -1.67 36.73 11.62
C PRO A 200 -2.27 35.94 12.80
N ILE A 201 -2.65 34.68 12.60
CA ILE A 201 -3.26 33.83 13.64
C ILE A 201 -2.28 33.58 14.80
N ASN A 202 -1.04 33.19 14.47
CA ASN A 202 0.00 32.91 15.46
C ASN A 202 0.38 34.13 16.31
N LYS A 203 0.10 35.36 15.84
CA LYS A 203 0.30 36.60 16.60
C LYS A 203 -0.85 36.90 17.58
N LYS A 204 -2.05 36.37 17.34
CA LYS A 204 -3.23 36.61 18.20
C LYS A 204 -3.33 35.65 19.38
N ILE A 205 -2.96 34.38 19.19
CA ILE A 205 -3.07 33.35 20.23
C ILE A 205 -2.27 33.72 21.51
N PRO A 206 -1.06 34.31 21.45
CA PRO A 206 -0.37 34.84 22.62
C PRO A 206 -1.14 35.96 23.35
N VAL A 207 -1.83 36.85 22.62
CA VAL A 207 -2.62 37.95 23.23
C VAL A 207 -3.81 37.40 24.01
N ILE A 208 -4.51 36.40 23.46
CA ILE A 208 -5.61 35.70 24.16
C ILE A 208 -5.07 34.88 25.34
N THR A 209 -3.89 34.28 25.21
CA THR A 209 -3.22 33.57 26.32
C THR A 209 -2.90 34.53 27.46
N GLN A 210 -2.24 35.67 27.18
CA GLN A 210 -1.92 36.68 28.18
C GLN A 210 -3.16 37.26 28.87
N HIS A 211 -4.29 37.40 28.16
CA HIS A 211 -5.56 37.76 28.79
C HIS A 211 -5.98 36.72 29.86
N PHE A 212 -5.99 35.43 29.53
CA PHE A 212 -6.38 34.40 30.50
C PHE A 212 -5.35 34.16 31.60
N ASP A 213 -4.06 34.37 31.34
CA ASP A 213 -3.02 34.36 32.37
C ASP A 213 -3.28 35.49 33.41
N ASN A 214 -3.64 36.69 32.94
CA ASN A 214 -4.03 37.80 33.80
C ASN A 214 -5.31 37.49 34.62
N VAL A 215 -6.35 36.90 34.00
CA VAL A 215 -7.56 36.49 34.74
C VAL A 215 -7.24 35.41 35.76
N THR A 216 -6.39 34.44 35.42
CA THR A 216 -5.94 33.39 36.35
C THR A 216 -5.17 33.97 37.52
N ALA A 217 -4.33 34.99 37.30
CA ALA A 217 -3.65 35.71 38.37
C ALA A 217 -4.62 36.50 39.27
N LEU A 218 -5.70 37.08 38.72
CA LEU A 218 -6.75 37.73 39.51
C LEU A 218 -7.54 36.72 40.35
N VAL A 219 -7.98 35.60 39.76
CA VAL A 219 -8.67 34.51 40.49
C VAL A 219 -7.78 33.93 41.58
N LYS A 220 -6.49 33.71 41.31
CA LYS A 220 -5.55 33.27 42.35
C LYS A 220 -5.44 34.29 43.48
N ARG A 221 -5.25 35.59 43.20
CA ARG A 221 -5.23 36.63 44.25
C ARG A 221 -6.54 36.66 45.04
N LEU A 222 -7.68 36.38 44.41
CA LEU A 222 -8.99 36.34 45.04
C LEU A 222 -9.10 35.13 46.00
N GLN A 223 -8.56 33.97 45.60
CA GLN A 223 -8.39 32.80 46.48
C GLN A 223 -7.42 33.09 47.62
N ASP A 224 -6.25 33.65 47.35
CA ASP A 224 -5.22 33.95 48.35
C ASP A 224 -5.77 34.97 49.39
N THR A 225 -6.58 35.95 48.94
CA THR A 225 -7.27 36.91 49.81
C THR A 225 -8.35 36.26 50.68
N LEU A 226 -9.06 35.24 50.18
CA LEU A 226 -10.06 34.50 50.96
C LEU A 226 -9.43 33.43 51.90
N ALA A 227 -8.36 32.79 51.48
CA ALA A 227 -7.62 31.84 52.30
C ALA A 227 -6.94 32.55 53.48
N ALA A 228 -6.43 33.75 53.23
CA ALA A 228 -5.96 34.67 54.25
C ALA A 228 -7.09 35.47 54.94
N PHE A 229 -8.37 35.09 54.81
CA PHE A 229 -9.48 35.62 55.60
C PHE A 229 -9.75 34.64 56.76
N GLU A 230 -9.97 35.09 58.01
CA GLU A 230 -10.46 34.34 59.19
C GLU A 230 -10.78 35.29 60.37
N CYS A 231 -12.00 35.83 60.40
CA CYS A 231 -12.35 37.05 61.15
C CYS A 231 -12.43 36.90 62.69
N ASP A 232 -12.24 38.02 63.41
CA ASP A 232 -12.37 38.13 64.87
C ASP A 232 -13.73 37.58 65.38
N ASP A 233 -14.79 37.81 64.61
CA ASP A 233 -16.00 37.00 64.69
C ASP A 233 -15.93 35.80 63.72
N ALA A 234 -15.68 34.63 64.29
CA ALA A 234 -15.65 33.36 63.57
C ALA A 234 -16.96 33.04 62.84
N TYR A 235 -18.12 33.55 63.30
CA TYR A 235 -19.42 33.31 62.66
C TYR A 235 -19.57 34.12 61.36
N THR A 236 -19.31 35.43 61.41
CA THR A 236 -19.23 36.29 60.21
C THR A 236 -18.13 35.80 59.26
N SER A 237 -16.99 35.35 59.81
CA SER A 237 -15.92 34.73 59.02
C SER A 237 -16.44 33.53 58.23
N PHE A 238 -17.06 32.57 58.91
CA PHE A 238 -17.61 31.35 58.32
C PHE A 238 -18.65 31.66 57.24
N ILE A 239 -19.61 32.55 57.52
CA ILE A 239 -20.65 32.92 56.55
C ILE A 239 -20.03 33.57 55.30
N PHE A 240 -19.13 34.54 55.46
CA PHE A 240 -18.48 35.15 54.31
C PHE A 240 -17.63 34.13 53.54
N LYS A 241 -16.85 33.30 54.23
CA LYS A 241 -16.08 32.22 53.60
C LYS A 241 -16.95 31.30 52.75
N GLN A 242 -18.10 30.86 53.24
CA GLN A 242 -19.01 30.00 52.48
C GLN A 242 -19.56 30.70 51.23
N VAL A 243 -20.05 31.94 51.35
CA VAL A 243 -20.61 32.71 50.23
C VAL A 243 -19.52 33.07 49.20
N ALA A 244 -18.37 33.54 49.67
CA ALA A 244 -17.23 33.89 48.84
C ALA A 244 -16.63 32.66 48.15
N ALA A 245 -16.44 31.54 48.85
CA ALA A 245 -15.93 30.29 48.26
C ALA A 245 -16.88 29.71 47.21
N SER A 246 -18.20 29.73 47.45
CA SER A 246 -19.21 29.36 46.45
C SER A 246 -19.13 30.24 45.21
N THR A 247 -18.98 31.56 45.39
CA THR A 247 -18.90 32.50 44.27
C THR A 247 -17.57 32.41 43.52
N ILE A 248 -16.45 32.15 44.22
CA ILE A 248 -15.15 31.80 43.61
C ILE A 248 -15.26 30.49 42.84
N THR A 249 -15.96 29.48 43.35
CA THR A 249 -16.15 28.18 42.66
C THR A 249 -16.87 28.39 41.32
N ASN A 250 -17.87 29.28 41.26
CA ASN A 250 -18.52 29.66 40.01
C ASN A 250 -17.56 30.41 39.06
N ILE A 251 -16.78 31.37 39.58
CA ILE A 251 -15.73 32.09 38.84
C ILE A 251 -14.66 31.15 38.28
N GLN A 252 -14.21 30.17 39.06
CA GLN A 252 -13.24 29.14 38.67
C GLN A 252 -13.82 28.19 37.64
N THR A 253 -15.11 27.81 37.76
CA THR A 253 -15.79 26.96 36.79
C THR A 253 -15.89 27.64 35.43
N GLU A 254 -16.26 28.93 35.40
CA GLU A 254 -16.30 29.69 34.15
C GLU A 254 -14.89 29.97 33.59
N LEU A 255 -13.91 30.32 34.43
CA LEU A 255 -12.52 30.44 34.00
C LEU A 255 -12.00 29.11 33.41
N ALA A 256 -12.29 27.97 34.05
CA ALA A 256 -11.90 26.66 33.56
C ALA A 256 -12.55 26.32 32.21
N ASN A 257 -13.81 26.71 31.98
CA ASN A 257 -14.46 26.59 30.68
C ASN A 257 -13.79 27.47 29.61
N GLN A 258 -13.44 28.71 29.95
CA GLN A 258 -12.78 29.65 29.04
C GLN A 258 -11.33 29.22 28.71
N VAL A 259 -10.56 28.83 29.73
CA VAL A 259 -9.20 28.29 29.58
C VAL A 259 -9.21 26.98 28.80
N LYS A 260 -10.15 26.07 29.05
CA LYS A 260 -10.33 24.83 28.25
C LYS A 260 -10.54 25.15 26.76
N ARG A 261 -11.32 26.19 26.44
CA ARG A 261 -11.53 26.63 25.04
C ARG A 261 -10.24 27.17 24.43
N LEU A 262 -9.43 27.92 25.17
CA LEU A 262 -8.09 28.34 24.71
C LEU A 262 -7.14 27.14 24.54
N THR A 263 -7.12 26.19 25.47
CA THR A 263 -6.26 24.98 25.37
C THR A 263 -6.57 24.22 24.08
N ILE A 264 -7.85 23.99 23.78
CA ILE A 264 -8.29 23.33 22.54
C ILE A 264 -7.95 24.20 21.30
N LEU A 265 -8.05 25.53 21.38
CA LEU A 265 -7.58 26.41 20.29
C LEU A 265 -6.07 26.27 20.05
N LYS A 266 -5.27 26.19 21.13
CA LYS A 266 -3.81 26.01 21.05
C LYS A 266 -3.45 24.64 20.48
N GLU A 267 -4.06 23.57 20.95
CA GLU A 267 -3.93 22.22 20.36
C GLU A 267 -4.24 22.21 18.84
N ALA A 268 -5.34 22.86 18.44
CA ALA A 268 -5.71 22.99 17.03
C ALA A 268 -4.69 23.82 16.22
N ALA A 269 -4.21 24.94 16.77
CA ALA A 269 -3.18 25.76 16.14
C ALA A 269 -1.83 25.04 16.05
N ASP A 270 -1.45 24.26 17.06
CA ASP A 270 -0.20 23.50 17.11
C ASP A 270 -0.22 22.34 16.09
N LEU A 271 -1.36 21.67 15.88
CA LEU A 271 -1.53 20.72 14.78
C LEU A 271 -1.35 21.38 13.40
N VAL A 272 -1.97 22.55 13.19
CA VAL A 272 -1.86 23.31 11.92
C VAL A 272 -0.43 23.79 11.70
N ASN A 273 0.22 24.36 12.72
CA ASN A 273 1.61 24.79 12.66
C ASN A 273 2.57 23.62 12.43
N LYS A 274 2.31 22.46 13.04
CA LYS A 274 3.08 21.24 12.75
C LYS A 274 2.92 20.82 11.30
N ALA A 275 1.70 20.69 10.78
CA ALA A 275 1.47 20.32 9.38
C ALA A 275 2.11 21.31 8.39
N TYR A 276 2.07 22.61 8.71
CA TYR A 276 2.77 23.67 7.98
C TYR A 276 4.30 23.45 7.99
N ASN A 277 4.90 23.22 9.15
CA ASN A 277 6.34 23.03 9.30
C ASN A 277 6.84 21.70 8.70
N ASP A 278 6.08 20.61 8.85
CA ASP A 278 6.39 19.30 8.25
C ASP A 278 6.39 19.38 6.70
N ALA A 279 5.51 20.20 6.10
CA ALA A 279 5.52 20.47 4.66
C ALA A 279 6.63 21.46 4.25
N ALA A 280 6.83 22.55 4.98
CA ALA A 280 7.78 23.61 4.64
C ALA A 280 9.25 23.23 4.89
N SER A 281 9.52 22.21 5.73
CA SER A 281 10.86 21.70 6.03
C SER A 281 11.38 20.67 5.01
N ASN A 282 10.52 20.15 4.13
CA ASN A 282 10.93 19.28 3.02
C ASN A 282 11.66 20.09 1.93
N GLN A 283 12.92 20.45 2.19
CA GLN A 283 13.82 21.20 1.29
C GLN A 283 14.35 20.36 0.11
N ILE A 284 13.46 19.61 -0.55
CA ILE A 284 13.75 18.99 -1.84
C ILE A 284 13.29 19.98 -2.90
N ASN A 285 14.24 20.52 -3.67
CA ASN A 285 14.01 21.59 -4.66
C ASN A 285 12.65 21.49 -5.34
N MET A 286 11.88 22.58 -5.26
CA MET A 286 10.53 22.76 -5.80
C MET A 286 9.40 21.92 -5.16
N LEU A 287 9.70 20.87 -4.39
CA LEU A 287 8.74 20.15 -3.53
C LEU A 287 8.57 20.78 -2.13
N ASN A 288 8.82 22.08 -1.99
CA ASN A 288 8.75 22.86 -0.74
C ASN A 288 7.34 22.97 -0.10
N TRP A 289 6.40 22.11 -0.52
CA TRP A 289 5.02 22.05 -0.06
C TRP A 289 4.44 20.63 -0.17
N PHE A 290 5.25 19.63 0.14
CA PHE A 290 4.91 18.21 0.06
C PHE A 290 5.52 17.45 1.24
N VAL A 291 4.77 16.50 1.81
CA VAL A 291 5.23 15.66 2.93
C VAL A 291 5.54 14.25 2.42
N ASN A 292 6.74 13.74 2.70
CA ASN A 292 7.08 12.33 2.43
C ASN A 292 6.28 11.42 3.36
N ILE A 293 5.37 10.62 2.81
CA ILE A 293 4.53 9.69 3.56
C ILE A 293 4.98 8.22 3.43
N GLY A 294 6.06 7.95 2.70
CA GLY A 294 6.72 6.65 2.73
C GLY A 294 7.68 6.43 1.57
N THR A 295 8.50 5.39 1.69
CA THR A 295 9.50 5.04 0.68
C THR A 295 9.50 3.52 0.42
N PRO A 296 8.43 2.99 -0.22
CA PRO A 296 8.31 1.56 -0.52
C PRO A 296 9.48 1.05 -1.36
N GLN A 297 10.04 -0.08 -0.91
CA GLN A 297 11.14 -0.77 -1.59
C GLN A 297 10.58 -1.71 -2.66
N ALA A 298 10.85 -1.39 -3.93
CA ALA A 298 10.41 -2.17 -5.08
C ALA A 298 11.35 -3.35 -5.32
N VAL A 299 10.88 -4.57 -5.02
CA VAL A 299 11.65 -5.81 -5.09
C VAL A 299 10.93 -6.81 -6.01
N THR A 300 11.64 -7.35 -6.99
CA THR A 300 11.12 -8.36 -7.94
C THR A 300 10.48 -9.53 -7.19
N GLY A 301 9.35 -10.04 -7.69
CA GLY A 301 8.57 -11.07 -7.00
C GLY A 301 7.58 -10.55 -5.94
N THR A 302 7.60 -9.25 -5.63
CA THR A 302 6.65 -8.65 -4.65
C THR A 302 6.01 -7.37 -5.19
N ILE A 303 4.77 -7.13 -4.75
CA ILE A 303 4.09 -5.84 -4.84
C ILE A 303 4.08 -5.22 -3.44
N LYS A 304 4.39 -3.93 -3.35
CA LYS A 304 4.22 -3.13 -2.13
C LYS A 304 2.95 -2.33 -2.30
N ASP A 305 1.92 -2.67 -1.54
CA ASP A 305 0.70 -1.88 -1.51
C ASP A 305 0.87 -0.78 -0.48
N PHE A 306 0.85 0.46 -0.95
CA PHE A 306 0.87 1.64 -0.12
C PHE A 306 -0.58 2.08 0.13
N ASN A 307 -1.13 1.62 1.26
CA ASN A 307 -2.53 1.80 1.62
C ASN A 307 -2.71 3.18 2.26
N LEU A 308 -3.40 4.08 1.56
CA LEU A 308 -3.62 5.47 1.96
C LEU A 308 -5.05 5.64 2.46
N LYS A 309 -5.22 5.79 3.78
CA LYS A 309 -6.52 5.98 4.45
C LYS A 309 -6.74 7.47 4.71
N ILE A 310 -7.83 8.02 4.16
CA ILE A 310 -8.23 9.42 4.32
C ILE A 310 -9.37 9.47 5.34
N ASN A 311 -9.15 10.14 6.45
CA ASN A 311 -10.09 10.21 7.56
C ASN A 311 -10.58 11.65 7.77
N LYS A 312 -11.89 11.87 7.96
CA LYS A 312 -12.37 13.06 8.68
C LYS A 312 -11.84 12.95 10.10
N THR A 313 -11.18 13.99 10.60
CA THR A 313 -10.65 14.02 11.98
C THR A 313 -10.39 15.47 12.41
N GLY A 314 -9.77 15.68 13.58
CA GLY A 314 -9.43 16.99 14.10
C GLY A 314 -10.56 17.57 14.96
N TYR A 315 -11.01 18.77 14.65
CA TYR A 315 -11.92 19.53 15.50
C TYR A 315 -13.05 20.21 14.68
N GLU A 316 -14.19 20.43 15.32
CA GLU A 316 -15.36 21.13 14.76
C GLU A 316 -16.03 22.02 15.81
N LEU A 317 -16.92 22.91 15.37
CA LEU A 317 -17.74 23.74 16.27
C LEU A 317 -19.05 23.01 16.59
N SER A 318 -19.35 22.85 17.88
CA SER A 318 -20.66 22.40 18.35
C SER A 318 -21.75 23.47 18.12
N PRO A 319 -23.05 23.13 18.21
CA PRO A 319 -24.14 24.12 18.13
C PRO A 319 -24.03 25.26 19.16
N ALA A 320 -23.41 25.02 20.32
CA ALA A 320 -23.11 26.03 21.34
C ALA A 320 -21.90 26.92 21.00
N LYS A 321 -21.30 26.74 19.82
CA LYS A 321 -20.04 27.34 19.36
C LYS A 321 -18.88 27.07 20.33
N GLU A 322 -18.80 25.84 20.83
CA GLU A 322 -17.63 25.32 21.53
C GLU A 322 -16.80 24.47 20.58
N ILE A 323 -15.47 24.54 20.69
CA ILE A 323 -14.57 23.71 19.89
C ILE A 323 -14.57 22.29 20.51
N VAL A 324 -14.88 21.28 19.69
CA VAL A 324 -14.96 19.87 20.11
C VAL A 324 -14.21 18.99 19.11
N THR A 325 -13.67 17.86 19.58
CA THR A 325 -13.01 16.88 18.71
C THR A 325 -14.02 16.27 17.73
N SER A 326 -13.74 16.29 16.44
CA SER A 326 -14.56 15.63 15.43
C SER A 326 -14.53 14.11 15.63
N LYS A 327 -15.69 13.44 15.51
CA LYS A 327 -15.72 11.97 15.38
C LYS A 327 -14.85 11.58 14.18
N THR A 328 -13.89 10.67 14.40
CA THR A 328 -13.03 10.17 13.31
C THR A 328 -13.79 9.16 12.46
N GLU A 329 -13.71 9.34 11.14
CA GLU A 329 -14.50 8.61 10.13
C GLU A 329 -13.69 8.46 8.84
N THR A 330 -13.57 7.25 8.31
CA THR A 330 -12.83 7.01 7.05
C THR A 330 -13.67 7.42 5.85
N LEU A 331 -13.22 8.43 5.13
CA LEU A 331 -13.88 8.98 3.93
C LEU A 331 -13.46 8.23 2.66
N ALA A 332 -12.20 7.80 2.58
CA ALA A 332 -11.67 7.07 1.44
C ALA A 332 -10.50 6.16 1.85
N THR A 333 -10.21 5.15 1.03
CA THR A 333 -9.00 4.33 1.12
C THR A 333 -8.52 4.02 -0.29
N TYR A 334 -7.23 4.24 -0.56
CA TYR A 334 -6.59 4.02 -1.86
C TYR A 334 -5.42 3.03 -1.74
N THR A 335 -5.21 2.19 -2.74
CA THR A 335 -4.23 1.10 -2.70
C THR A 335 -3.14 1.29 -3.76
N ILE A 336 -2.19 2.18 -3.47
CA ILE A 336 -1.13 2.56 -4.40
C ILE A 336 -0.16 1.39 -4.57
N SER A 337 -0.36 0.64 -5.66
CA SER A 337 0.34 -0.62 -5.92
C SER A 337 1.70 -0.37 -6.58
N VAL A 338 2.79 -0.57 -5.83
CA VAL A 338 4.16 -0.32 -6.27
C VAL A 338 4.85 -1.65 -6.61
N ARG A 339 5.30 -1.80 -7.85
CA ARG A 339 5.98 -3.01 -8.37
C ARG A 339 7.38 -2.65 -8.88
N LYS A 340 8.32 -3.59 -8.86
CA LYS A 340 9.58 -3.43 -9.61
C LYS A 340 9.28 -3.33 -11.11
N PHE A 341 9.98 -2.44 -11.82
CA PHE A 341 9.98 -2.45 -13.29
C PHE A 341 10.85 -3.60 -13.79
N ASP A 342 10.24 -4.52 -14.54
CA ASP A 342 10.92 -5.56 -15.30
C ASP A 342 10.70 -5.29 -16.79
N TRP A 343 11.71 -5.47 -17.64
CA TRP A 343 11.55 -5.36 -19.10
C TRP A 343 10.72 -6.51 -19.69
N PHE A 344 10.67 -7.65 -19.01
CA PHE A 344 9.98 -8.85 -19.46
C PHE A 344 8.94 -9.27 -18.42
N VAL A 345 7.66 -9.19 -18.78
CA VAL A 345 6.53 -9.57 -17.93
C VAL A 345 6.13 -11.01 -18.28
N PRO A 346 6.43 -12.00 -17.42
CA PRO A 346 6.12 -13.40 -17.72
C PRO A 346 4.61 -13.67 -17.61
N GLU A 347 4.03 -14.36 -18.58
CA GLU A 347 2.60 -14.68 -18.63
C GLU A 347 2.43 -16.14 -19.06
N VAL A 348 1.64 -16.92 -18.33
CA VAL A 348 1.38 -18.33 -18.65
C VAL A 348 0.14 -18.41 -19.56
N TRP A 349 0.30 -19.01 -20.74
CA TRP A 349 -0.76 -19.21 -21.72
C TRP A 349 -0.98 -20.70 -22.00
N ALA A 350 -2.22 -21.06 -22.31
CA ALA A 350 -2.50 -22.29 -23.06
C ALA A 350 -2.46 -21.99 -24.56
N GLY A 351 -1.94 -22.94 -25.35
CA GLY A 351 -1.81 -22.79 -26.79
C GLY A 351 -2.12 -24.07 -27.55
N VAL A 352 -2.54 -23.90 -28.81
CA VAL A 352 -2.56 -24.96 -29.82
C VAL A 352 -1.39 -24.72 -30.75
N VAL A 353 -0.48 -25.68 -30.79
CA VAL A 353 0.73 -25.64 -31.62
C VAL A 353 0.60 -26.59 -32.79
N TYR A 354 0.74 -26.08 -34.01
CA TYR A 354 1.02 -26.89 -35.20
C TYR A 354 2.52 -27.19 -35.27
N SER A 355 2.89 -28.48 -35.31
CA SER A 355 4.29 -28.91 -35.47
C SER A 355 4.38 -30.29 -36.14
N ASP A 356 5.41 -30.49 -36.98
CA ASP A 356 5.60 -31.74 -37.75
C ASP A 356 6.49 -32.74 -36.99
N ILE A 357 6.08 -33.11 -35.78
CA ILE A 357 6.86 -33.99 -34.89
C ILE A 357 6.43 -35.44 -35.06
N SER A 358 7.37 -36.30 -35.43
CA SER A 358 7.19 -37.76 -35.45
C SER A 358 8.04 -38.43 -34.35
N TYR A 359 7.42 -39.39 -33.65
CA TYR A 359 8.04 -40.17 -32.58
C TYR A 359 8.31 -41.58 -33.08
N PRO A 360 9.56 -42.11 -33.02
CA PRO A 360 9.84 -43.47 -33.43
C PRO A 360 9.16 -44.47 -32.47
N LYS A 361 8.64 -45.56 -33.03
CA LYS A 361 8.14 -46.70 -32.26
C LYS A 361 9.09 -47.88 -32.41
N TYR A 362 9.18 -48.67 -31.35
CA TYR A 362 9.86 -49.95 -31.36
C TYR A 362 8.82 -51.03 -31.03
N GLY A 363 8.88 -52.14 -31.76
CA GLY A 363 7.96 -53.26 -31.60
C GLY A 363 8.70 -54.58 -31.68
N THR A 364 7.95 -55.67 -31.82
CA THR A 364 8.48 -57.02 -31.91
C THR A 364 8.03 -57.67 -33.22
N ALA A 365 8.96 -58.25 -33.99
CA ALA A 365 8.65 -59.09 -35.14
C ALA A 365 9.26 -60.49 -34.95
N THR A 366 8.75 -61.48 -35.68
CA THR A 366 9.34 -62.82 -35.71
C THR A 366 10.26 -62.94 -36.91
N ASP A 367 11.51 -63.36 -36.70
CA ASP A 367 12.48 -63.59 -37.76
C ASP A 367 12.25 -64.94 -38.48
N ALA A 368 13.01 -65.19 -39.55
CA ALA A 368 12.93 -66.43 -40.33
C ALA A 368 13.38 -67.69 -39.56
N SER A 369 13.93 -67.56 -38.35
CA SER A 369 14.27 -68.66 -37.45
C SER A 369 13.22 -68.89 -36.34
N GLY A 370 12.12 -68.12 -36.35
CA GLY A 370 11.06 -68.19 -35.34
C GLY A 370 11.36 -67.43 -34.05
N LYS A 371 12.44 -66.63 -34.00
CA LYS A 371 12.79 -65.83 -32.82
C LYS A 371 12.13 -64.46 -32.87
N MET A 372 11.82 -63.91 -31.70
CA MET A 372 11.34 -62.55 -31.58
C MET A 372 12.51 -61.56 -31.59
N THR A 373 12.41 -60.54 -32.45
CA THR A 373 13.42 -59.50 -32.65
C THR A 373 12.82 -58.11 -32.53
N VAL A 374 13.65 -57.12 -32.19
CA VAL A 374 13.25 -55.71 -32.17
C VAL A 374 12.95 -55.25 -33.60
N ALA A 375 11.74 -54.77 -33.83
CA ALA A 375 11.28 -54.24 -35.09
C ALA A 375 11.11 -52.71 -35.05
N ASP A 376 11.26 -52.08 -36.22
CA ASP A 376 10.75 -50.73 -36.43
C ASP A 376 9.22 -50.75 -36.31
N GLY A 377 8.67 -50.08 -35.30
CA GLY A 377 7.22 -49.94 -35.10
C GLY A 377 6.60 -48.83 -35.97
N GLY A 378 7.36 -48.28 -36.91
CA GLY A 378 7.05 -47.07 -37.64
C GLY A 378 7.24 -45.82 -36.78
N SER A 379 6.48 -44.77 -37.10
CA SER A 379 6.47 -43.54 -36.31
C SER A 379 5.06 -43.08 -36.00
N ASP A 380 4.80 -42.74 -34.74
CA ASP A 380 3.62 -41.96 -34.39
C ASP A 380 3.79 -40.54 -34.91
N ASN A 381 3.06 -40.26 -35.99
CA ASN A 381 2.64 -38.91 -36.32
C ASN A 381 1.51 -38.54 -35.35
N VAL A 382 1.91 -38.10 -34.16
CA VAL A 382 1.00 -37.43 -33.21
C VAL A 382 0.26 -36.32 -33.95
N SER A 383 -0.99 -36.05 -33.57
CA SER A 383 -1.79 -34.95 -34.13
C SER A 383 -0.91 -33.71 -34.32
N LYS A 384 -0.79 -33.24 -35.57
CA LYS A 384 0.06 -32.08 -35.89
C LYS A 384 -0.28 -30.87 -35.04
N TYR A 385 -1.53 -30.77 -34.60
CA TYR A 385 -2.00 -29.87 -33.55
C TYR A 385 -1.86 -30.52 -32.17
N SER A 386 -1.02 -29.95 -31.31
CA SER A 386 -0.85 -30.35 -29.91
C SER A 386 -1.25 -29.22 -28.96
N VAL A 387 -1.84 -29.58 -27.81
CA VAL A 387 -2.10 -28.61 -26.73
C VAL A 387 -0.85 -28.47 -25.87
N THR A 388 -0.48 -27.23 -25.57
CA THR A 388 0.78 -26.86 -24.90
C THR A 388 0.54 -25.83 -23.80
N THR A 389 1.34 -25.90 -22.74
CA THR A 389 1.45 -24.82 -21.74
C THR A 389 2.72 -24.01 -22.03
N MET A 390 2.56 -22.71 -22.22
CA MET A 390 3.61 -21.78 -22.63
C MET A 390 3.85 -20.70 -21.56
N LEU A 391 5.11 -20.32 -21.37
CA LEU A 391 5.54 -19.17 -20.58
C LEU A 391 6.08 -18.09 -21.52
N ASN A 392 5.36 -17.00 -21.63
CA ASN A 392 5.63 -15.88 -22.53
C ASN A 392 6.26 -14.73 -21.76
N PHE A 393 7.49 -14.36 -22.10
CA PHE A 393 8.17 -13.21 -21.53
C PHE A 393 7.87 -11.97 -22.38
N ASN A 394 6.74 -11.30 -22.11
CA ASN A 394 6.27 -10.14 -22.86
C ASN A 394 7.20 -8.93 -22.65
N LEU A 395 7.73 -8.35 -23.73
CA LEU A 395 8.48 -7.11 -23.66
C LEU A 395 7.57 -5.95 -23.28
N PHE A 396 7.90 -5.26 -22.20
CA PHE A 396 7.23 -4.04 -21.80
C PHE A 396 7.51 -2.93 -22.83
N ILE A 397 6.43 -2.40 -23.43
CA ILE A 397 6.45 -1.23 -24.32
C ILE A 397 5.30 -0.32 -23.85
N ALA A 398 5.63 0.86 -23.33
CA ALA A 398 4.62 1.78 -22.80
C ALA A 398 3.66 2.24 -23.92
N ASN A 399 2.36 2.29 -23.60
CA ASN A 399 1.29 2.74 -24.48
C ASN A 399 1.19 1.96 -25.81
N SER A 400 1.58 0.68 -25.83
CA SER A 400 1.43 -0.22 -26.97
C SER A 400 0.35 -1.27 -26.68
N SER A 401 -0.50 -1.57 -27.66
CA SER A 401 -1.37 -2.76 -27.62
C SER A 401 -0.68 -4.04 -28.10
N ILE A 402 0.52 -3.92 -28.69
CA ILE A 402 1.28 -5.02 -29.25
C ILE A 402 2.57 -5.21 -28.45
N HIS A 403 2.80 -6.43 -27.96
CA HIS A 403 4.00 -6.79 -27.21
C HIS A 403 4.70 -8.00 -27.85
N PRO A 404 5.95 -7.87 -28.31
CA PRO A 404 6.75 -9.02 -28.69
C PRO A 404 7.15 -9.81 -27.43
N PHE A 405 7.25 -11.13 -27.54
CA PHE A 405 7.71 -12.00 -26.45
C PHE A 405 8.69 -13.06 -26.94
N ILE A 406 9.54 -13.53 -26.03
CA ILE A 406 10.21 -14.82 -26.14
C ILE A 406 9.41 -15.87 -25.35
N GLN A 407 9.41 -17.11 -25.82
CA GLN A 407 8.54 -18.19 -25.32
C GLN A 407 9.37 -19.42 -24.98
N ALA A 408 9.06 -20.03 -23.84
CA ALA A 408 9.44 -21.40 -23.52
C ALA A 408 8.20 -22.17 -23.04
N GLY A 409 8.05 -23.43 -23.39
CA GLY A 409 6.88 -24.21 -22.96
C GLY A 409 6.99 -25.70 -23.21
N VAL A 410 5.97 -26.43 -22.76
CA VAL A 410 5.94 -27.90 -22.79
C VAL A 410 4.62 -28.43 -23.36
N GLY A 411 4.71 -29.55 -24.07
CA GLY A 411 3.54 -30.31 -24.53
C GLY A 411 2.79 -30.92 -23.35
N ALA A 412 1.45 -30.89 -23.39
CA ALA A 412 0.61 -31.42 -22.31
C ALA A 412 0.48 -32.96 -22.31
N SER A 413 1.16 -33.66 -23.22
CA SER A 413 1.17 -35.13 -23.27
C SER A 413 2.35 -35.71 -22.49
N THR A 414 2.04 -36.63 -21.57
CA THR A 414 3.03 -37.44 -20.83
C THR A 414 3.72 -38.49 -21.69
N ASP A 415 3.05 -38.94 -22.76
CA ASP A 415 3.51 -40.01 -23.65
C ASP A 415 4.39 -39.46 -24.78
N TYR A 416 4.11 -38.21 -25.18
CA TYR A 416 4.80 -37.47 -26.23
C TYR A 416 5.29 -36.10 -25.72
N PRO A 417 6.16 -36.06 -24.69
CA PRO A 417 6.66 -34.81 -24.14
C PRO A 417 7.54 -34.07 -25.15
N ALA A 418 7.26 -32.79 -25.37
CA ALA A 418 8.03 -31.91 -26.23
C ALA A 418 8.34 -30.59 -25.53
N LEU A 419 9.56 -30.08 -25.73
CA LEU A 419 10.01 -28.77 -25.31
C LEU A 419 9.90 -27.80 -26.50
N PHE A 420 9.28 -26.64 -26.27
CA PHE A 420 9.12 -25.57 -27.25
C PHE A 420 9.92 -24.35 -26.83
N LEU A 421 10.69 -23.78 -27.76
CA LEU A 421 11.37 -22.49 -27.61
C LEU A 421 11.09 -21.62 -28.85
N GLY A 422 10.67 -20.38 -28.66
CA GLY A 422 10.31 -19.50 -29.78
C GLY A 422 10.15 -18.04 -29.42
N ALA A 423 9.55 -17.29 -30.33
CA ALA A 423 9.19 -15.89 -30.15
C ALA A 423 7.81 -15.61 -30.76
N GLY A 424 7.21 -14.47 -30.45
CA GLY A 424 5.87 -14.15 -30.93
C GLY A 424 5.43 -12.72 -30.65
N LEU A 425 4.17 -12.45 -30.98
CA LEU A 425 3.48 -11.17 -30.78
C LEU A 425 2.16 -11.41 -30.03
N LYS A 426 1.99 -10.74 -28.90
CA LYS A 426 0.70 -10.53 -28.24
C LYS A 426 0.04 -9.36 -28.98
N ILE A 427 -1.11 -9.63 -29.61
CA ILE A 427 -1.82 -8.67 -30.47
C ILE A 427 -3.05 -8.08 -29.75
N SER A 428 -3.55 -8.78 -28.73
CA SER A 428 -4.54 -8.26 -27.79
C SER A 428 -4.40 -8.92 -26.42
N ASP A 429 -5.19 -8.42 -25.47
CA ASP A 429 -5.42 -8.98 -24.14
C ASP A 429 -5.59 -10.51 -24.09
N LYS A 430 -6.19 -11.08 -25.14
CA LYS A 430 -6.62 -12.49 -25.24
C LYS A 430 -5.96 -13.31 -26.36
N LEU A 431 -5.25 -12.68 -27.31
CA LEU A 431 -4.75 -13.35 -28.50
C LEU A 431 -3.25 -13.12 -28.72
N SER A 432 -2.50 -14.21 -28.90
CA SER A 432 -1.10 -14.15 -29.29
C SER A 432 -0.71 -15.25 -30.29
N PHE A 433 0.28 -14.94 -31.13
CA PHE A 433 0.84 -15.82 -32.15
C PHE A 433 2.32 -16.04 -31.87
N SER A 434 2.83 -17.26 -32.02
CA SER A 434 4.25 -17.58 -31.88
C SER A 434 4.78 -18.49 -32.98
N VAL A 435 6.08 -18.45 -33.20
CA VAL A 435 6.85 -19.30 -34.10
C VAL A 435 8.17 -19.69 -33.42
N GLY A 436 8.64 -20.90 -33.62
CA GLY A 436 9.87 -21.35 -32.98
C GLY A 436 10.30 -22.77 -33.31
N GLY A 437 11.25 -23.28 -32.52
CA GLY A 437 11.73 -24.65 -32.56
C GLY A 437 11.03 -25.53 -31.52
N ALA A 438 10.62 -26.72 -31.95
CA ALA A 438 10.16 -27.79 -31.08
C ALA A 438 11.20 -28.93 -31.03
N SER A 439 11.39 -29.49 -29.85
CA SER A 439 12.32 -30.58 -29.56
C SER A 439 11.60 -31.68 -28.77
N PRO A 440 11.27 -32.83 -29.38
CA PRO A 440 10.67 -33.94 -28.68
C PRO A 440 11.66 -34.65 -27.74
N TRP A 441 11.18 -35.04 -26.57
CA TRP A 441 11.83 -36.07 -25.78
C TRP A 441 11.36 -37.42 -26.32
N VAL A 442 12.19 -38.03 -27.17
CA VAL A 442 11.85 -39.31 -27.80
C VAL A 442 12.30 -40.47 -26.92
N LYS A 443 11.42 -41.45 -26.76
CA LYS A 443 11.81 -42.79 -26.35
C LYS A 443 12.84 -43.35 -27.34
N ARG A 444 13.95 -43.86 -26.84
CA ARG A 444 15.00 -44.53 -27.62
C ARG A 444 15.50 -45.76 -26.89
N LEU A 445 15.82 -46.80 -27.64
CA LEU A 445 16.64 -47.91 -27.17
C LEU A 445 18.01 -47.37 -26.75
N LYS A 446 18.47 -47.79 -25.56
CA LYS A 446 19.74 -47.42 -24.94
C LYS A 446 20.87 -48.34 -25.42
N THR A 447 20.60 -49.64 -25.56
CA THR A 447 21.58 -50.66 -25.94
C THR A 447 21.10 -51.56 -27.09
N LEU A 448 19.79 -51.82 -27.17
CA LEU A 448 19.18 -52.63 -28.22
C LEU A 448 19.13 -51.90 -29.56
N LYS A 449 19.10 -52.66 -30.64
CA LYS A 449 18.98 -52.21 -32.03
C LYS A 449 17.89 -52.99 -32.76
N ILE A 450 17.38 -52.40 -33.84
CA ILE A 450 16.45 -53.09 -34.75
C ILE A 450 17.17 -54.33 -35.31
N GLY A 451 16.55 -55.50 -35.17
CA GLY A 451 17.11 -56.81 -35.49
C GLY A 451 17.62 -57.62 -34.30
N ASP A 452 17.88 -57.02 -33.14
CA ASP A 452 18.37 -57.75 -31.95
C ASP A 452 17.29 -58.69 -31.38
N THR A 453 17.68 -59.87 -30.93
CA THR A 453 16.76 -60.85 -30.31
C THR A 453 16.32 -60.40 -28.92
N VAL A 454 15.01 -60.49 -28.64
CA VAL A 454 14.40 -60.12 -27.34
C VAL A 454 13.42 -61.21 -26.87
N THR A 455 13.10 -61.25 -25.57
CA THR A 455 12.10 -62.20 -25.05
C THR A 455 10.67 -61.66 -25.14
N GLY A 456 10.51 -60.35 -25.27
CA GLY A 456 9.23 -59.68 -25.49
C GLY A 456 9.34 -58.15 -25.34
N THR A 457 8.21 -57.45 -25.47
CA THR A 457 8.12 -55.98 -25.35
C THR A 457 8.71 -55.46 -24.02
N ALA A 458 8.62 -56.25 -22.95
CA ALA A 458 9.17 -55.90 -21.65
C ALA A 458 10.69 -55.68 -21.65
N ASP A 459 11.44 -56.21 -22.62
CA ASP A 459 12.88 -55.92 -22.75
C ASP A 459 13.13 -54.60 -23.47
N ILE A 460 12.30 -54.29 -24.48
CA ILE A 460 12.25 -52.99 -25.17
C ILE A 460 11.88 -51.88 -24.18
N ASP A 461 10.88 -52.09 -23.32
CA ASP A 461 10.45 -51.11 -22.31
C ASP A 461 11.53 -50.83 -21.24
N LYS A 462 12.34 -51.83 -20.87
CA LYS A 462 13.47 -51.67 -19.92
C LYS A 462 14.67 -50.96 -20.55
N ASP A 463 14.97 -51.24 -21.82
CA ASP A 463 16.07 -50.60 -22.54
C ASP A 463 15.70 -49.20 -23.07
N THR A 464 14.41 -48.84 -23.04
CA THR A 464 13.94 -47.54 -23.51
C THR A 464 14.23 -46.43 -22.50
N GLU A 465 15.04 -45.46 -22.89
CA GLU A 465 15.24 -44.20 -22.16
C GLU A 465 14.70 -42.98 -22.93
N TYR A 466 14.36 -41.92 -22.19
CA TYR A 466 13.93 -40.65 -22.75
C TYR A 466 15.14 -39.81 -23.17
N ALA A 467 15.45 -39.82 -24.47
CA ALA A 467 16.56 -39.07 -25.06
C ALA A 467 16.09 -37.75 -25.67
N PHE A 468 16.78 -36.66 -25.35
CA PHE A 468 16.53 -35.35 -25.96
C PHE A 468 17.06 -35.35 -27.41
N LYS A 469 16.15 -35.19 -28.38
CA LYS A 469 16.50 -35.09 -29.80
C LYS A 469 16.14 -33.67 -30.24
N GLY A 470 17.18 -32.82 -30.36
CA GLY A 470 17.12 -31.35 -30.26
C GLY A 470 16.17 -30.58 -31.19
N PHE A 471 16.29 -29.25 -31.23
CA PHE A 471 15.37 -28.39 -31.98
C PHE A 471 15.53 -28.53 -33.51
N TYR A 472 14.83 -29.51 -34.11
CA TYR A 472 14.86 -29.80 -35.56
C TYR A 472 13.50 -29.64 -36.27
N ARG A 473 12.44 -29.18 -35.55
CA ARG A 473 11.12 -28.89 -36.13
C ARG A 473 10.70 -27.46 -35.88
N VAL A 474 10.22 -26.79 -36.92
CA VAL A 474 9.51 -25.51 -36.80
C VAL A 474 8.11 -25.78 -36.26
N TYR A 475 7.61 -24.89 -35.40
CA TYR A 475 6.23 -24.86 -34.96
C TYR A 475 5.59 -23.49 -35.17
N TYR A 476 4.26 -23.49 -35.30
CA TYR A 476 3.43 -22.28 -35.30
C TYR A 476 2.40 -22.42 -34.18
N GLY A 477 2.44 -21.51 -33.20
CA GLY A 477 1.56 -21.50 -32.04
C GLY A 477 0.46 -20.45 -32.17
N LEU A 478 -0.80 -20.89 -32.10
CA LEU A 478 -1.93 -20.01 -31.82
C LEU A 478 -2.26 -20.14 -30.33
N GLN A 479 -2.22 -19.03 -29.61
CA GLN A 479 -2.49 -19.00 -28.19
C GLN A 479 -3.70 -18.12 -27.93
N TYR A 480 -4.70 -18.71 -27.28
CA TYR A 480 -5.91 -18.02 -26.86
C TYR A 480 -6.06 -18.12 -25.35
N LYS A 481 -6.23 -16.96 -24.74
CA LYS A 481 -6.37 -16.76 -23.31
C LYS A 481 -7.85 -16.51 -23.06
N LEU A 482 -8.48 -17.49 -22.42
CA LEU A 482 -9.93 -17.58 -22.20
C LEU A 482 -10.48 -16.34 -21.50
#